data_AF-A0A960MDV9-F1
#
_entry.id   AF-A0A960MDV9-F1
#
_cell.length_a   1.000
_cell.length_b   1.000
_cell.length_c   1.000
_cell.angle_alpha   90.00
_cell.angle_beta   90.00
_cell.angle_gamma   90.00
#
_symmetry.space_group_name_H-M   'P 1'
#
loop_
_entity.id
_entity.type
_entity.pdbx_description
1 polymer ?
#
loop_
_entity_poly.entity_id
_entity_poly.type
_entity_poly.pdbx_seq_one_letter_code
_entity_poly.pdbx_strand_id
1 'polypeptide(L)'
;LDPKDLELTVLNVLDDDTWTEFLASVGAAFPEGFEGVDLPALDRDAFDQEKKMYESQKWAMAYVAPRGVGPTAWTDDEKEQSQIRRRFQLLGMTQDSARVWDIRRGIQALRSVKGLEKTQLWLQSHSDMAANTLYASLFEPNIHRLDLHELPASHMTGPDYLNVLRFLDLPQAAAMAAERSRLVLYSEDEPSWKYVNAVGQLLKWDEKKFQIRGPVHGGENP
;
A
#
# COMPACT_ATOMS: atom_id res chain seq x y z
N LEU A 1 -6.46 3.35 -23.47
CA LEU A 1 -7.77 2.83 -22.98
C LEU A 1 -8.52 3.99 -22.37
N ASP A 2 -9.83 4.11 -22.60
CA ASP A 2 -10.66 5.09 -21.85
C ASP A 2 -10.80 4.57 -20.40
N PRO A 3 -10.72 5.41 -19.36
CA PRO A 3 -10.86 4.97 -17.98
C PRO A 3 -12.04 4.01 -17.71
N LYS A 4 -13.15 4.20 -18.42
CA LYS A 4 -14.36 3.35 -18.30
C LYS A 4 -14.18 1.90 -18.80
N ASP A 5 -13.15 1.66 -19.62
CA ASP A 5 -12.86 0.35 -20.21
C ASP A 5 -11.90 -0.48 -19.33
N LEU A 6 -11.41 0.09 -18.23
CA LEU A 6 -10.52 -0.58 -17.30
C LEU A 6 -11.29 -1.55 -16.41
N GLU A 7 -10.73 -2.73 -16.24
CA GLU A 7 -11.32 -3.79 -15.42
C GLU A 7 -10.82 -3.73 -13.98
N LEU A 8 -9.60 -3.22 -13.78
CA LEU A 8 -8.93 -3.12 -12.48
C LEU A 8 -8.07 -1.86 -12.40
N THR A 9 -8.02 -1.25 -11.24
CA THR A 9 -7.03 -0.23 -10.89
C THR A 9 -6.27 -0.68 -9.66
N VAL A 10 -4.95 -0.63 -9.73
CA VAL A 10 -4.07 -0.89 -8.59
C VAL A 10 -3.57 0.44 -8.07
N LEU A 11 -3.79 0.71 -6.79
CA LEU A 11 -3.22 1.86 -6.10
C LEU A 11 -2.03 1.39 -5.27
N ASN A 12 -0.84 1.81 -5.70
CA ASN A 12 0.42 1.60 -5.01
C ASN A 12 0.60 2.70 -3.97
N VAL A 13 0.62 2.33 -2.71
CA VAL A 13 0.94 3.25 -1.62
C VAL A 13 2.43 3.14 -1.34
N LEU A 14 3.13 4.23 -1.63
CA LEU A 14 4.58 4.28 -1.63
C LEU A 14 5.14 4.64 -0.25
N ASP A 15 6.22 3.98 0.12
CA ASP A 15 7.19 4.41 1.13
C ASP A 15 8.44 5.01 0.44
N ASP A 16 9.50 5.30 1.20
CA ASP A 16 10.68 5.97 0.67
C ASP A 16 11.47 5.10 -0.34
N ASP A 17 11.54 3.79 -0.08
CA ASP A 17 12.24 2.84 -0.95
C ASP A 17 11.46 2.65 -2.25
N THR A 18 10.16 2.35 -2.16
CA THR A 18 9.30 2.15 -3.34
C THR A 18 9.04 3.45 -4.11
N TRP A 19 9.17 4.63 -3.49
CA TRP A 19 9.22 5.90 -4.19
C TRP A 19 10.45 6.01 -5.09
N THR A 20 11.61 5.58 -4.59
CA THR A 20 12.86 5.58 -5.38
C THR A 20 12.77 4.60 -6.55
N GLU A 21 12.22 3.41 -6.34
CA GLU A 21 11.96 2.43 -7.40
C GLU A 21 10.99 2.97 -8.45
N PHE A 22 9.92 3.63 -8.02
CA PHE A 22 8.96 4.27 -8.91
C PHE A 22 9.58 5.36 -9.78
N LEU A 23 10.49 6.16 -9.22
CA LEU A 23 11.24 7.15 -9.99
C LEU A 23 12.21 6.50 -10.99
N ALA A 24 12.80 5.35 -10.67
CA ALA A 24 13.67 4.60 -11.57
C ALA A 24 12.94 3.90 -12.72
N SER A 25 11.66 3.60 -12.57
CA SER A 25 10.83 3.04 -13.64
C SER A 25 10.03 4.14 -14.35
N VAL A 26 8.85 4.46 -13.82
CA VAL A 26 7.88 5.39 -14.41
C VAL A 26 8.43 6.82 -14.46
N GLY A 27 9.12 7.27 -13.40
CA GLY A 27 9.68 8.61 -13.35
C GLY A 27 10.67 8.88 -14.48
N ALA A 28 11.67 8.00 -14.61
CA ALA A 28 12.69 8.08 -15.65
C ALA A 28 12.13 7.88 -17.07
N ALA A 29 11.04 7.11 -17.23
CA ALA A 29 10.37 6.94 -18.52
C ALA A 29 9.51 8.14 -18.94
N PHE A 30 9.01 8.93 -17.99
CA PHE A 30 8.14 10.09 -18.22
C PHE A 30 8.65 11.35 -17.51
N PRO A 31 9.84 11.87 -17.86
CA PRO A 31 10.51 12.93 -17.12
C PRO A 31 9.72 14.24 -17.04
N GLU A 32 8.89 14.54 -18.05
CA GLU A 32 8.02 15.73 -18.07
C GLU A 32 7.00 15.74 -16.92
N GLY A 33 6.64 14.57 -16.36
CA GLY A 33 5.74 14.47 -15.21
C GLY A 33 6.39 14.78 -13.86
N PHE A 34 7.72 14.92 -13.83
CA PHE A 34 8.53 15.00 -12.61
C PHE A 34 9.52 16.17 -12.66
N GLU A 35 9.10 17.30 -13.22
CA GLU A 35 9.92 18.50 -13.28
C GLU A 35 10.45 18.92 -11.90
N GLY A 36 11.75 19.15 -11.80
CA GLY A 36 12.42 19.55 -10.55
C GLY A 36 12.79 18.38 -9.63
N VAL A 37 12.52 17.14 -10.01
CA VAL A 37 13.00 15.92 -9.33
C VAL A 37 14.29 15.43 -10.00
N ASP A 38 15.28 15.05 -9.19
CA ASP A 38 16.46 14.35 -9.71
C ASP A 38 16.07 12.90 -10.04
N LEU A 39 16.03 12.58 -11.34
CA LEU A 39 15.54 11.29 -11.82
C LEU A 39 16.72 10.31 -11.95
N PRO A 40 16.62 9.12 -11.33
CA PRO A 40 17.62 8.07 -11.49
C PRO A 40 17.64 7.51 -12.93
N ALA A 41 18.62 6.67 -13.21
CA ALA A 41 18.69 5.98 -14.49
C ALA A 41 17.49 5.05 -14.68
N LEU A 42 16.95 4.99 -15.89
CA LEU A 42 15.81 4.13 -16.22
C LEU A 42 16.17 2.65 -16.01
N ASP A 43 15.46 2.01 -15.10
CA ASP A 43 15.38 0.55 -15.02
C ASP A 43 14.50 0.04 -16.16
N ARG A 44 15.16 -0.37 -17.25
CA ARG A 44 14.46 -0.83 -18.46
C ARG A 44 13.74 -2.15 -18.25
N ASP A 45 14.29 -3.04 -17.44
CA ASP A 45 13.70 -4.36 -17.25
C ASP A 45 12.40 -4.23 -16.46
N ALA A 46 12.39 -3.45 -15.37
CA ALA A 46 11.19 -3.13 -14.61
C ALA A 46 10.13 -2.42 -15.48
N PHE A 47 10.56 -1.40 -16.25
CA PHE A 47 9.64 -0.64 -17.10
C PHE A 47 9.03 -1.50 -18.23
N ASP A 48 9.83 -2.31 -18.92
CA ASP A 48 9.35 -3.16 -20.01
C ASP A 48 8.42 -4.27 -19.51
N GLN A 49 8.63 -4.76 -18.29
CA GLN A 49 7.72 -5.71 -17.64
C GLN A 49 6.36 -5.07 -17.34
N GLU A 50 6.33 -3.89 -16.71
CA GLU A 50 5.09 -3.15 -16.47
C GLU A 50 4.36 -2.83 -17.77
N LYS A 51 5.10 -2.39 -18.79
CA LYS A 51 4.54 -2.09 -20.10
C LYS A 51 3.85 -3.30 -20.72
N LYS A 52 4.48 -4.49 -20.69
CA LYS A 52 3.85 -5.74 -21.18
C LYS A 52 2.59 -6.09 -20.39
N MET A 53 2.57 -5.81 -19.09
CA MET A 53 1.37 -6.01 -18.27
C MET A 53 0.23 -5.08 -18.72
N TYR A 54 0.51 -3.79 -18.97
CA TYR A 54 -0.50 -2.84 -19.49
C TYR A 54 -0.98 -3.16 -20.92
N GLU A 55 -0.13 -3.74 -21.75
CA GLU A 55 -0.50 -4.16 -23.11
C GLU A 55 -1.41 -5.40 -23.12
N SER A 56 -1.27 -6.28 -22.11
CA SER A 56 -2.02 -7.54 -22.02
C SER A 56 -3.27 -7.46 -21.15
N GLN A 57 -3.31 -6.54 -20.18
CA GLN A 57 -4.40 -6.39 -19.22
C GLN A 57 -5.03 -5.00 -19.33
N LYS A 58 -6.35 -4.90 -19.12
CA LYS A 58 -7.04 -3.60 -19.03
C LYS A 58 -6.92 -3.01 -17.64
N TRP A 59 -5.69 -2.86 -17.17
CA TRP A 59 -5.38 -2.38 -15.83
C TRP A 59 -4.86 -0.95 -15.88
N ALA A 60 -5.07 -0.22 -14.79
CA ALA A 60 -4.39 1.04 -14.55
C ALA A 60 -3.62 0.97 -13.23
N MET A 61 -2.46 1.63 -13.20
CA MET A 61 -1.68 1.82 -11.99
C MET A 61 -1.81 3.27 -11.55
N ALA A 62 -2.12 3.45 -10.28
CA ALA A 62 -2.09 4.71 -9.58
C ALA A 62 -1.05 4.61 -8.47
N TYR A 63 -0.43 5.74 -8.16
CA TYR A 63 0.62 5.83 -7.15
C TYR A 63 0.27 6.97 -6.21
N VAL A 64 0.37 6.73 -4.91
CA VAL A 64 0.21 7.77 -3.89
C VAL A 64 1.42 7.73 -2.98
N ALA A 65 2.07 8.88 -2.83
CA ALA A 65 3.08 9.13 -1.81
C ALA A 65 2.40 9.85 -0.63
N PRO A 66 2.11 9.17 0.48
CA PRO A 66 1.54 9.79 1.67
C PRO A 66 2.50 10.83 2.28
N ARG A 67 2.01 11.66 3.20
CA ARG A 67 2.83 12.69 3.84
C ARG A 67 4.14 12.15 4.40
N GLY A 68 5.22 12.89 4.17
CA GLY A 68 6.55 12.50 4.61
C GLY A 68 7.17 11.39 3.77
N VAL A 69 6.72 11.22 2.52
CA VAL A 69 7.33 10.34 1.53
C VAL A 69 7.47 11.12 0.21
N GLY A 70 8.58 10.90 -0.48
CA GLY A 70 8.85 11.45 -1.81
C GLY A 70 8.68 12.98 -1.88
N PRO A 71 7.78 13.54 -2.72
CA PRO A 71 7.63 14.98 -2.91
C PRO A 71 7.10 15.70 -1.66
N THR A 72 6.65 14.96 -0.65
CA THR A 72 6.18 15.49 0.63
C THR A 72 7.12 15.17 1.79
N ALA A 73 8.31 14.64 1.51
CA ALA A 73 9.35 14.47 2.52
C ALA A 73 9.75 15.83 3.12
N TRP A 74 9.96 15.86 4.43
CA TRP A 74 10.27 17.12 5.13
C TRP A 74 11.77 17.43 5.15
N THR A 75 12.60 16.41 5.37
CA THR A 75 14.02 16.52 5.66
C THR A 75 14.64 15.12 5.66
N ASP A 76 15.88 15.03 5.22
CA ASP A 76 16.69 13.80 5.28
C ASP A 76 17.45 13.70 6.62
N ASP A 77 17.38 14.73 7.47
CA ASP A 77 18.01 14.71 8.79
C ASP A 77 17.18 13.88 9.78
N GLU A 78 17.73 12.75 10.22
CA GLU A 78 17.07 11.80 11.14
C GLU A 78 16.60 12.44 12.46
N LYS A 79 17.35 13.44 12.96
CA LYS A 79 17.03 14.13 14.21
C LYS A 79 15.82 15.04 14.02
N GLU A 80 15.73 15.75 12.90
CA GLU A 80 14.56 16.53 12.55
C GLU A 80 13.34 15.64 12.27
N GLN A 81 13.51 14.53 11.54
CA GLN A 81 12.43 13.54 11.36
C GLN A 81 11.91 13.02 12.71
N SER A 82 12.81 12.73 13.65
CA SER A 82 12.44 12.32 15.01
C SER A 82 11.64 13.41 15.75
N GLN A 83 12.00 14.69 15.57
CA GLN A 83 11.23 15.80 16.14
C GLN A 83 9.85 15.92 15.48
N ILE A 84 9.74 15.71 14.17
CA ILE A 84 8.48 15.74 13.44
C ILE A 84 7.55 14.62 13.94
N ARG A 85 8.04 13.38 14.05
CA ARG A 85 7.26 12.25 14.62
C ARG A 85 6.73 12.57 16.01
N ARG A 86 7.55 13.17 16.89
CA ARG A 86 7.14 13.60 18.24
C ARG A 86 6.06 14.69 18.21
N ARG A 87 6.12 15.63 17.25
CA ARG A 87 5.09 16.69 17.12
C ARG A 87 3.73 16.12 16.78
N PHE A 88 3.64 15.06 15.97
CA PHE A 88 2.36 14.37 15.74
C PHE A 88 1.79 13.84 17.07
N GLN A 89 2.62 13.16 17.87
CA GLN A 89 2.21 12.58 19.15
C GLN A 89 1.73 13.65 20.15
N LEU A 90 2.39 14.82 20.19
CA LEU A 90 1.95 15.97 20.99
C LEU A 90 0.58 16.51 20.58
N LEU A 91 0.19 16.32 19.33
CA LEU A 91 -1.13 16.71 18.80
C LEU A 91 -2.18 15.59 18.95
N GLY A 92 -1.85 14.49 19.64
CA GLY A 92 -2.76 13.37 19.85
C GLY A 92 -2.96 12.47 18.62
N MET A 93 -2.02 12.47 17.69
CA MET A 93 -2.01 11.59 16.52
C MET A 93 -0.61 11.00 16.28
N THR A 94 -0.46 10.12 15.32
CA THR A 94 0.86 9.69 14.82
C THR A 94 1.01 10.07 13.36
N GLN A 95 2.25 10.14 12.87
CA GLN A 95 2.50 10.32 11.45
C GLN A 95 1.80 9.23 10.63
N ASP A 96 1.82 7.99 11.09
CA ASP A 96 1.19 6.85 10.42
C ASP A 96 -0.33 6.92 10.41
N SER A 97 -0.99 7.31 11.52
CA SER A 97 -2.44 7.54 11.52
C SER A 97 -2.84 8.66 10.54
N ALA A 98 -1.95 9.62 10.32
CA ALA A 98 -2.15 10.71 9.39
C ALA A 98 -1.87 10.26 7.94
N ARG A 99 -0.92 9.34 7.71
CA ARG A 99 -0.70 8.67 6.42
C ARG A 99 -1.89 7.78 6.04
N VAL A 100 -2.55 7.10 6.98
CA VAL A 100 -3.83 6.39 6.75
C VAL A 100 -4.86 7.36 6.15
N TRP A 101 -4.95 8.58 6.67
CA TRP A 101 -5.85 9.58 6.10
C TRP A 101 -5.48 9.94 4.65
N ASP A 102 -4.19 10.11 4.35
CA ASP A 102 -3.73 10.41 2.98
C ASP A 102 -4.05 9.28 2.01
N ILE A 103 -3.84 8.03 2.41
CA ILE A 103 -4.18 6.84 1.60
C ILE A 103 -5.68 6.84 1.28
N ARG A 104 -6.51 7.08 2.30
CA ARG A 104 -7.97 7.20 2.11
C ARG A 104 -8.33 8.33 1.15
N ARG A 105 -7.67 9.49 1.24
CA ARG A 105 -7.87 10.59 0.29
C ARG A 105 -7.43 10.19 -1.12
N GLY A 106 -6.33 9.45 -1.27
CA GLY A 106 -5.86 8.90 -2.55
C GLY A 106 -6.89 7.97 -3.18
N ILE A 107 -7.45 7.04 -2.40
CA ILE A 107 -8.53 6.14 -2.84
C ILE A 107 -9.75 6.94 -3.34
N GLN A 108 -10.15 7.96 -2.60
CA GLN A 108 -11.32 8.78 -2.93
C GLN A 108 -11.08 9.68 -4.14
N ALA A 109 -9.86 10.22 -4.29
CA ALA A 109 -9.45 10.99 -5.47
C ALA A 109 -9.45 10.09 -6.71
N LEU A 110 -8.92 8.87 -6.60
CA LEU A 110 -8.94 7.90 -7.70
C LEU A 110 -10.37 7.58 -8.15
N ARG A 111 -11.28 7.39 -7.20
CA ARG A 111 -12.70 7.13 -7.49
C ARG A 111 -13.49 8.34 -7.98
N SER A 112 -12.96 9.56 -7.86
CA SER A 112 -13.60 10.75 -8.42
C SER A 112 -13.23 10.99 -9.89
N VAL A 113 -12.24 10.26 -10.41
CA VAL A 113 -11.90 10.26 -11.83
C VAL A 113 -13.03 9.61 -12.61
N LYS A 114 -13.57 10.34 -13.60
CA LYS A 114 -14.66 9.87 -14.45
C LYS A 114 -14.28 8.56 -15.13
N GLY A 115 -15.10 7.52 -14.94
CA GLY A 115 -14.86 6.18 -15.46
C GLY A 115 -14.19 5.21 -14.48
N LEU A 116 -13.67 5.69 -13.33
CA LEU A 116 -13.05 4.86 -12.29
C LEU A 116 -13.91 4.67 -11.04
N GLU A 117 -15.13 5.20 -11.02
CA GLU A 117 -15.96 5.28 -9.81
C GLU A 117 -16.31 3.91 -9.23
N LYS A 118 -16.40 2.90 -10.10
CA LYS A 118 -16.79 1.52 -9.76
C LYS A 118 -15.79 0.46 -10.23
N THR A 119 -14.67 0.88 -10.81
CA THR A 119 -13.61 -0.04 -11.24
C THR A 119 -13.11 -0.81 -10.02
N GLN A 120 -12.79 -2.10 -10.22
CA GLN A 120 -12.24 -2.89 -9.12
C GLN A 120 -10.97 -2.22 -8.62
N LEU A 121 -10.82 -2.13 -7.30
CA LEU A 121 -9.68 -1.47 -6.67
C LEU A 121 -8.83 -2.47 -5.92
N TRP A 122 -7.59 -2.61 -6.34
CA TRP A 122 -6.54 -3.32 -5.65
C TRP A 122 -5.61 -2.32 -4.96
N LEU A 123 -5.29 -2.55 -3.69
CA LEU A 123 -4.29 -1.79 -2.96
C LEU A 123 -3.01 -2.62 -2.80
N GLN A 124 -1.85 -2.01 -3.07
CA GLN A 124 -0.54 -2.63 -2.90
C GLN A 124 0.40 -1.71 -2.13
N SER A 125 1.23 -2.28 -1.25
CA SER A 125 2.16 -1.52 -0.39
C SER A 125 3.15 -2.44 0.32
N HIS A 126 4.24 -1.86 0.80
CA HIS A 126 5.35 -2.56 1.46
C HIS A 126 5.53 -2.11 2.91
N SER A 127 6.14 -2.97 3.73
CA SER A 127 6.65 -2.65 5.07
C SER A 127 5.62 -1.94 5.97
N ASP A 128 6.02 -0.87 6.68
CA ASP A 128 5.11 -0.09 7.54
C ASP A 128 3.93 0.52 6.76
N MET A 129 4.13 0.83 5.48
CA MET A 129 3.05 1.33 4.63
C MET A 129 2.01 0.26 4.33
N ALA A 130 2.37 -1.04 4.39
CA ALA A 130 1.44 -2.14 4.33
C ALA A 130 0.46 -2.16 5.50
N ALA A 131 0.94 -1.87 6.72
CA ALA A 131 0.07 -1.71 7.88
C ALA A 131 -0.83 -0.47 7.76
N ASN A 132 -0.31 0.65 7.27
CA ASN A 132 -1.11 1.86 7.02
C ASN A 132 -2.20 1.62 5.95
N THR A 133 -1.87 0.92 4.87
CA THR A 133 -2.81 0.55 3.80
C THR A 133 -3.87 -0.42 4.30
N LEU A 134 -3.49 -1.39 5.14
CA LEU A 134 -4.42 -2.29 5.81
C LEU A 134 -5.46 -1.49 6.62
N TYR A 135 -5.03 -0.54 7.45
CA TYR A 135 -5.95 0.31 8.20
C TYR A 135 -6.82 1.16 7.29
N ALA A 136 -6.25 1.78 6.25
CA ALA A 136 -7.03 2.59 5.29
C ALA A 136 -8.16 1.78 4.65
N SER A 137 -7.90 0.51 4.29
CA SER A 137 -8.88 -0.40 3.70
C SER A 137 -10.11 -0.63 4.58
N LEU A 138 -9.96 -0.60 5.91
CA LEU A 138 -11.06 -0.78 6.85
C LEU A 138 -12.04 0.40 6.86
N PHE A 139 -11.63 1.55 6.36
CA PHE A 139 -12.43 2.77 6.32
C PHE A 139 -12.95 3.13 4.93
N GLU A 140 -12.60 2.36 3.90
CA GLU A 140 -13.04 2.60 2.52
C GLU A 140 -13.89 1.42 2.01
N PRO A 141 -15.02 1.67 1.33
CA PRO A 141 -15.87 0.60 0.81
C PRO A 141 -15.26 0.00 -0.46
N ASN A 142 -15.72 -1.19 -0.87
CA ASN A 142 -15.47 -1.77 -2.20
C ASN A 142 -13.97 -1.93 -2.58
N ILE A 143 -13.11 -2.23 -1.61
CA ILE A 143 -11.74 -2.68 -1.92
C ILE A 143 -11.82 -4.14 -2.39
N HIS A 144 -11.34 -4.43 -3.59
CA HIS A 144 -11.41 -5.77 -4.17
C HIS A 144 -10.32 -6.67 -3.58
N ARG A 145 -9.09 -6.16 -3.51
CA ARG A 145 -7.90 -6.92 -3.12
C ARG A 145 -6.88 -6.05 -2.39
N LEU A 146 -6.16 -6.64 -1.45
CA LEU A 146 -5.01 -6.10 -0.75
C LEU A 146 -3.81 -7.02 -0.97
N ASP A 147 -2.72 -6.50 -1.53
CA ASP A 147 -1.44 -7.19 -1.60
C ASP A 147 -0.43 -6.45 -0.74
N LEU A 148 -0.12 -7.05 0.40
CA LEU A 148 0.66 -6.43 1.45
C LEU A 148 1.99 -7.18 1.58
N HIS A 149 3.06 -6.50 1.22
CA HIS A 149 4.41 -7.04 1.24
C HIS A 149 5.08 -6.68 2.56
N GLU A 150 5.72 -7.66 3.20
CA GLU A 150 6.48 -7.47 4.44
C GLU A 150 5.67 -6.75 5.54
N LEU A 151 4.35 -7.01 5.56
CA LEU A 151 3.45 -6.47 6.59
C LEU A 151 3.98 -6.89 7.97
N PRO A 152 4.25 -5.93 8.89
CA PRO A 152 4.68 -6.28 10.23
C PRO A 152 3.65 -7.17 10.93
N ALA A 153 4.12 -8.17 11.67
CA ALA A 153 3.25 -9.10 12.40
C ALA A 153 2.65 -8.49 13.69
N SER A 154 3.17 -7.33 14.13
CA SER A 154 2.70 -6.65 15.33
C SER A 154 3.01 -5.15 15.30
N HIS A 155 2.18 -4.34 15.95
CA HIS A 155 2.49 -2.94 16.26
C HIS A 155 3.69 -2.76 17.19
N MET A 156 4.22 -3.82 17.80
CA MET A 156 5.49 -3.74 18.55
C MET A 156 6.70 -3.49 17.64
N THR A 157 6.59 -3.86 16.37
CA THR A 157 7.67 -3.76 15.35
C THR A 157 7.21 -3.07 14.08
N GLY A 158 6.00 -2.52 14.08
CA GLY A 158 5.39 -1.85 12.93
C GLY A 158 5.14 -0.36 13.20
N PRO A 159 4.30 0.29 12.40
CA PRO A 159 4.08 1.73 12.52
C PRO A 159 3.42 2.13 13.84
N ASP A 160 3.65 3.39 14.22
CA ASP A 160 3.21 3.95 15.49
C ASP A 160 1.71 4.29 15.47
N TYR A 161 0.95 3.72 16.41
CA TYR A 161 -0.46 4.08 16.65
C TYR A 161 -0.70 4.23 18.14
N LEU A 162 -1.23 5.39 18.56
CA LEU A 162 -1.46 5.69 19.97
C LEU A 162 -2.40 4.66 20.59
N ASN A 163 -1.93 3.96 21.63
CA ASN A 163 -2.69 3.01 22.44
C ASN A 163 -3.28 1.80 21.68
N VAL A 164 -2.89 1.52 20.43
CA VAL A 164 -3.57 0.51 19.59
C VAL A 164 -3.59 -0.89 20.19
N LEU A 165 -2.47 -1.33 20.78
CA LEU A 165 -2.31 -2.65 21.39
C LEU A 165 -3.20 -2.89 22.61
N ARG A 166 -3.86 -1.85 23.14
CA ARG A 166 -4.90 -2.01 24.17
C ARG A 166 -6.21 -2.55 23.61
N PHE A 167 -6.39 -2.51 22.28
CA PHE A 167 -7.61 -2.87 21.59
C PHE A 167 -7.39 -4.05 20.63
N LEU A 168 -6.36 -3.98 19.78
CA LEU A 168 -6.04 -5.02 18.81
C LEU A 168 -4.60 -4.93 18.30
N ASP A 169 -4.15 -5.97 17.60
CA ASP A 169 -2.89 -5.99 16.87
C ASP A 169 -3.11 -6.29 15.36
N LEU A 170 -2.05 -6.23 14.56
CA LEU A 170 -2.10 -6.36 13.10
C LEU A 170 -2.76 -7.65 12.60
N PRO A 171 -2.59 -8.84 13.22
CA PRO A 171 -3.33 -10.03 12.81
C PRO A 171 -4.86 -9.91 12.96
N GLN A 172 -5.35 -9.17 13.97
CA GLN A 172 -6.78 -8.88 14.09
C GLN A 172 -7.25 -7.90 13.01
N ALA A 173 -6.46 -6.85 12.73
CA ALA A 173 -6.76 -5.92 11.64
C ALA A 173 -6.79 -6.62 10.27
N ALA A 174 -5.84 -7.53 10.03
CA ALA A 174 -5.76 -8.35 8.84
C ALA A 174 -7.02 -9.22 8.68
N ALA A 175 -7.48 -9.87 9.75
CA ALA A 175 -8.72 -10.64 9.73
C ALA A 175 -9.95 -9.76 9.40
N MET A 176 -10.05 -8.56 9.97
CA MET A 176 -11.14 -7.62 9.65
C MET A 176 -11.11 -7.17 8.18
N ALA A 177 -9.92 -6.96 7.61
CA ALA A 177 -9.77 -6.59 6.21
C ALA A 177 -10.06 -7.77 5.27
N ALA A 178 -9.60 -8.96 5.63
CA ALA A 178 -9.84 -10.21 4.91
C ALA A 178 -11.32 -10.61 4.92
N GLU A 179 -12.14 -10.22 5.90
CA GLU A 179 -13.60 -10.40 5.82
C GLU A 179 -14.20 -9.58 4.66
N ARG A 180 -13.67 -8.37 4.43
CA ARG A 180 -14.23 -7.38 3.49
C ARG A 180 -13.66 -7.48 2.08
N SER A 181 -12.40 -7.89 1.96
CA SER A 181 -11.62 -7.89 0.71
C SER A 181 -10.85 -9.20 0.57
N ARG A 182 -10.35 -9.50 -0.63
CA ARG A 182 -9.31 -10.53 -0.76
C ARG A 182 -8.00 -9.99 -0.15
N LEU A 183 -7.36 -10.74 0.73
CA LEU A 183 -6.09 -10.37 1.34
C LEU A 183 -5.00 -11.38 0.93
N VAL A 184 -3.92 -10.86 0.35
CA VAL A 184 -2.70 -11.62 0.05
C VAL A 184 -1.56 -10.98 0.82
N LEU A 185 -0.91 -11.76 1.68
CA LEU A 185 0.30 -11.35 2.40
C LEU A 185 1.51 -11.98 1.73
N TYR A 186 2.52 -11.18 1.43
CA TYR A 186 3.82 -11.65 0.98
C TYR A 186 4.77 -11.62 2.17
N SER A 187 4.94 -12.77 2.82
CA SER A 187 5.65 -12.89 4.10
C SER A 187 6.26 -14.29 4.24
N GLU A 188 7.42 -14.35 4.89
CA GLU A 188 8.05 -15.60 5.31
C GLU A 188 7.52 -16.10 6.66
N ASP A 189 6.81 -15.26 7.42
CA ASP A 189 6.34 -15.57 8.78
C ASP A 189 4.87 -15.98 8.80
N GLU A 190 4.56 -17.09 8.14
CA GLU A 190 3.22 -17.69 8.19
C GLU A 190 2.68 -17.92 9.62
N PRO A 191 3.48 -18.40 10.61
CA PRO A 191 3.00 -18.64 11.97
C PRO A 191 2.38 -17.42 12.66
N SER A 192 2.88 -16.21 12.37
CA SER A 192 2.34 -14.97 12.94
C SER A 192 0.90 -14.67 12.51
N TRP A 193 0.44 -15.23 11.39
CA TRP A 193 -0.89 -15.00 10.82
C TRP A 193 -1.92 -16.06 11.19
N LYS A 194 -1.61 -16.95 12.15
CA LYS A 194 -2.52 -18.01 12.63
C LYS A 194 -3.90 -17.51 13.07
N TYR A 195 -3.98 -16.27 13.56
CA TYR A 195 -5.24 -15.65 13.98
C TYR A 195 -6.19 -15.47 12.78
N VAL A 196 -5.67 -15.00 11.64
CA VAL A 196 -6.45 -14.79 10.41
C VAL A 196 -6.98 -16.12 9.88
N ASN A 197 -6.13 -17.16 9.86
CA ASN A 197 -6.52 -18.52 9.49
C ASN A 197 -7.63 -19.08 10.39
N ALA A 198 -7.53 -18.89 11.70
CA ALA A 198 -8.56 -19.34 12.65
C ALA A 198 -9.90 -18.64 12.42
N VAL A 199 -9.90 -17.33 12.15
CA VAL A 199 -11.10 -16.57 11.80
C VAL A 199 -11.70 -17.08 10.49
N GLY A 200 -10.86 -17.30 9.46
CA GLY A 200 -11.32 -17.80 8.17
C GLY A 200 -11.95 -19.19 8.25
N GLN A 201 -11.43 -20.08 9.08
CA GLN A 201 -12.05 -21.38 9.34
C GLN A 201 -13.40 -21.25 10.04
N LEU A 202 -13.50 -20.39 11.06
CA LEU A 202 -14.72 -20.17 11.82
C LEU A 202 -15.84 -19.57 10.96
N LEU A 203 -15.48 -18.61 10.11
CA LEU A 203 -16.40 -17.92 9.19
C LEU A 203 -16.59 -18.66 7.84
N LYS A 204 -15.89 -19.78 7.64
CA LYS A 204 -15.93 -20.62 6.44
C LYS A 204 -15.61 -19.84 5.15
N TRP A 205 -14.54 -19.05 5.19
CA TRP A 205 -14.05 -18.34 4.01
C TRP A 205 -13.59 -19.31 2.92
N ASP A 206 -13.76 -18.91 1.67
CA ASP A 206 -13.11 -19.54 0.52
C ASP A 206 -11.58 -19.37 0.62
N GLU A 207 -10.82 -20.35 0.15
CA GLU A 207 -9.34 -20.35 0.19
C GLU A 207 -8.71 -19.16 -0.55
N LYS A 208 -9.43 -18.53 -1.48
CA LYS A 208 -8.94 -17.33 -2.18
C LYS A 208 -9.07 -16.06 -1.35
N LYS A 209 -9.84 -16.07 -0.25
CA LYS A 209 -10.11 -14.88 0.57
C LYS A 209 -8.88 -14.41 1.32
N PHE A 210 -8.11 -15.33 1.89
CA PHE A 210 -6.86 -15.05 2.58
C PHE A 210 -5.76 -15.99 2.08
N GLN A 211 -4.63 -15.43 1.65
CA GLN A 211 -3.49 -16.19 1.15
C GLN A 211 -2.20 -15.61 1.73
N ILE A 212 -1.25 -16.49 2.01
CA ILE A 212 0.13 -16.11 2.33
C ILE A 212 0.99 -16.68 1.20
N ARG A 213 1.87 -15.84 0.66
CA ARG A 213 2.82 -16.17 -0.41
C ARG A 213 4.22 -15.85 0.06
N GLY A 214 5.21 -16.52 -0.51
CA GLY A 214 6.61 -16.15 -0.30
C GLY A 214 6.88 -14.72 -0.78
N PRO A 215 7.89 -14.04 -0.23
CA PRO A 215 8.25 -12.70 -0.67
C PRO A 215 8.59 -12.69 -2.15
N VAL A 216 8.15 -11.64 -2.83
CA VAL A 216 8.52 -11.37 -4.22
C VAL A 216 9.77 -10.49 -4.17
N HIS A 217 10.91 -11.02 -4.60
CA HIS A 217 12.09 -10.19 -4.85
C HIS A 217 11.94 -9.52 -6.23
N GLY A 218 12.32 -8.24 -6.32
CA GLY A 218 12.04 -7.36 -7.47
C GLY A 218 12.20 -8.03 -8.84
N GLY A 219 11.13 -7.99 -9.63
CA GLY A 219 11.08 -8.49 -11.02
C GLY A 219 10.05 -9.60 -11.30
N GLU A 220 9.35 -10.12 -10.29
CA GLU A 220 8.28 -11.12 -10.50
C GLU A 220 6.91 -10.57 -10.10
N ASN A 221 6.19 -9.96 -11.05
CA ASN A 221 4.77 -9.66 -10.80
C ASN A 221 3.94 -10.97 -10.75
N PRO A 222 2.94 -11.07 -9.85
CA PRO A 222 2.11 -12.26 -9.64
C PRO A 222 1.16 -12.60 -10.79
#